data_AF-A0A2V8NH12-F1
#
_entry.id   AF-A0A2V8NH12-F1
#
_cell.length_a   1.000
_cell.length_b   1.000
_cell.length_c   1.000
_cell.angle_alpha   90.00
_cell.angle_beta   90.00
_cell.angle_gamma   90.00
#
_symmetry.space_group_name_H-M   'P 1'
#
loop_
_entity.id
_entity.type
_entity.pdbx_description
1 polymer ?
#
loop_
_entity_poly.entity_id
_entity_poly.type
_entity_poly.pdbx_seq_one_letter_code
_entity_poly.pdbx_strand_id
1 'polypeptide(L)'
;MLMKLFLAILAGTFGWNAGAQTAPSVKLYVFDCGTLKSGNPDVLLARGVTTTDMSVTAYLVVHPRGTLLWETGVIPDALIQPGGTTEARATVHKTLQSQLAEIGYKPLDITYLALSHNHYDHSANANSFAGSTWLVQKAERAAMFPSRTARRWFSMEITMCLVTVVL
;
A
#
# COMPACT_ATOMS: atom_id res chain seq x y z
N MET A 1 -81.44 -8.73 22.11
CA MET A 1 -80.65 -8.85 23.36
C MET A 1 -79.26 -9.35 22.95
N LEU A 2 -78.22 -8.63 23.40
CA LEU A 2 -76.84 -8.52 22.87
C LEU A 2 -76.18 -9.75 22.21
N MET A 3 -75.68 -9.55 20.98
CA MET A 3 -74.70 -10.43 20.33
C MET A 3 -73.29 -9.90 20.60
N LYS A 4 -72.45 -10.70 21.29
CA LYS A 4 -71.07 -10.35 21.64
C LYS A 4 -70.18 -10.41 20.39
N LEU A 5 -69.58 -9.28 20.03
CA LEU A 5 -68.55 -9.21 18.99
C LEU A 5 -67.17 -9.42 19.65
N PHE A 6 -66.50 -10.53 19.34
CA PHE A 6 -65.11 -10.76 19.73
C PHE A 6 -64.19 -10.16 18.66
N LEU A 7 -63.38 -9.17 19.06
CA LEU A 7 -62.34 -8.59 18.23
C LEU A 7 -61.04 -9.37 18.48
N ALA A 8 -60.60 -10.18 17.51
CA ALA A 8 -59.32 -10.87 17.56
C ALA A 8 -58.22 -9.92 17.09
N ILE A 9 -57.35 -9.48 17.99
CA ILE A 9 -56.14 -8.72 17.67
C ILE A 9 -55.06 -9.73 17.25
N LEU A 10 -54.76 -9.84 15.95
CA LEU A 10 -53.55 -10.51 15.50
C LEU A 10 -52.34 -9.61 15.80
N ALA A 11 -51.62 -9.92 16.87
CA ALA A 11 -50.28 -9.40 17.11
C ALA A 11 -49.30 -10.11 16.15
N GLY A 12 -49.11 -9.54 14.95
CA GLY A 12 -48.05 -9.97 14.04
C GLY A 12 -46.70 -9.51 14.57
N THR A 13 -45.93 -10.40 15.17
CA THR A 13 -44.51 -10.17 15.45
C THR A 13 -43.75 -10.17 14.13
N PHE A 14 -43.55 -8.99 13.54
CA PHE A 14 -42.50 -8.79 12.56
C PHE A 14 -41.15 -8.94 13.28
N GLY A 15 -40.66 -10.17 13.36
CA GLY A 15 -39.31 -10.47 13.77
C GLY A 15 -38.35 -9.93 12.72
N TRP A 16 -37.86 -8.71 12.92
CA TRP A 16 -36.73 -8.20 12.19
C TRP A 16 -35.51 -9.00 12.67
N ASN A 17 -35.23 -10.12 12.00
CA ASN A 17 -33.93 -10.75 12.10
C ASN A 17 -32.94 -9.81 11.42
N ALA A 18 -32.44 -8.82 12.17
CA ALA A 18 -31.17 -8.19 11.88
C ALA A 18 -30.10 -9.24 12.14
N GLY A 19 -29.96 -10.20 11.22
CA GLY A 19 -28.75 -10.98 11.14
C GLY A 19 -27.62 -9.99 11.05
N ALA A 20 -26.72 -9.99 12.04
CA ALA A 20 -25.55 -9.14 12.04
C ALA A 20 -24.80 -9.44 10.74
N GLN A 21 -24.93 -8.55 9.76
CA GLN A 21 -24.16 -8.63 8.53
C GLN A 21 -22.72 -8.47 8.97
N THR A 22 -21.97 -9.57 8.96
CA THR A 22 -20.55 -9.57 9.26
C THR A 22 -19.94 -8.49 8.39
N ALA A 23 -19.52 -7.39 9.02
CA ALA A 23 -18.87 -6.31 8.30
C ALA A 23 -17.74 -6.96 7.51
N PRO A 24 -17.64 -6.70 6.20
CA PRO A 24 -16.63 -7.34 5.40
C PRO A 24 -15.25 -7.12 6.04
N SER A 25 -14.51 -8.19 6.34
CA SER A 25 -13.27 -8.07 7.10
C SER A 25 -12.17 -7.47 6.23
N VAL A 26 -11.61 -6.35 6.70
CA VAL A 26 -10.41 -5.75 6.11
C VAL A 26 -9.20 -6.46 6.68
N LYS A 27 -8.23 -6.81 5.83
CA LYS A 27 -6.93 -7.36 6.26
C LYS A 27 -5.81 -6.38 5.93
N LEU A 28 -4.82 -6.32 6.80
CA LEU A 28 -3.57 -5.59 6.60
C LEU A 28 -2.41 -6.58 6.65
N TYR A 29 -1.60 -6.60 5.59
CA TYR A 29 -0.32 -7.29 5.56
C TYR A 29 0.81 -6.26 5.58
N VAL A 30 1.87 -6.56 6.32
CA VAL A 30 3.07 -5.75 6.39
C VAL A 30 4.20 -6.57 5.79
N PHE A 31 4.88 -6.01 4.79
CA PHE A 31 6.02 -6.64 4.13
C PHE A 31 7.31 -5.99 4.59
N ASP A 32 8.33 -6.83 4.81
CA ASP A 32 9.68 -6.39 5.09
C ASP A 32 10.36 -6.10 3.75
N CYS A 33 10.47 -4.81 3.41
CA CYS A 33 11.18 -4.34 2.22
C CYS A 33 12.61 -3.89 2.55
N GLY A 34 13.15 -4.33 3.69
CA GLY A 34 14.53 -4.15 4.10
C GLY A 34 14.74 -3.09 5.18
N THR A 35 16.02 -2.79 5.38
CA THR A 35 16.49 -1.79 6.35
C THR A 35 17.36 -0.76 5.64
N LEU A 36 17.19 0.52 5.98
CA LEU A 36 17.94 1.64 5.45
C LEU A 36 18.78 2.30 6.56
N LYS A 37 20.09 2.38 6.36
CA LYS A 37 20.99 3.12 7.25
C LYS A 37 20.74 4.62 7.13
N SER A 38 20.59 5.31 8.27
CA SER A 38 20.53 6.78 8.26
C SER A 38 21.80 7.38 7.65
N GLY A 39 21.62 8.35 6.76
CA GLY A 39 22.73 9.05 6.09
C GLY A 39 23.33 10.12 6.98
N ASN A 40 22.57 10.58 7.98
CA ASN A 40 23.03 11.49 9.02
C ASN A 40 22.25 11.17 10.31
N PRO A 41 22.79 10.30 11.19
CA PRO A 41 22.12 9.91 12.43
C PRO A 41 22.22 10.96 13.53
N ASP A 42 23.08 11.99 13.41
CA ASP A 42 23.45 12.89 14.51
C ASP A 42 22.25 13.60 15.14
N VAL A 43 21.30 14.05 14.31
CA VAL A 43 20.07 14.72 14.80
C VAL A 43 19.18 13.75 15.59
N LEU A 44 19.13 12.47 15.19
CA LEU A 44 18.37 11.44 15.89
C LEU A 44 19.06 11.09 17.22
N LEU A 45 20.37 10.88 17.18
CA LEU A 45 21.19 10.59 18.36
C LEU A 45 21.11 11.72 19.40
N ALA A 46 21.20 12.98 18.97
CA ALA A 46 21.05 14.15 19.84
C ALA A 46 19.67 14.25 20.51
N ARG A 47 18.65 13.62 19.92
CA ARG A 47 17.29 13.50 20.50
C ARG A 47 17.11 12.25 21.38
N GLY A 48 18.19 11.49 21.61
CA GLY A 48 18.17 10.28 22.43
C GLY A 48 17.68 9.02 21.70
N VAL A 49 17.56 9.05 20.37
CA VAL A 49 17.24 7.85 19.58
C VAL A 49 18.45 6.91 19.57
N THR A 50 18.27 5.67 20.02
CA THR A 50 19.36 4.68 20.11
C THR A 50 19.48 3.78 18.88
N THR A 51 18.42 3.67 18.08
CA THR A 51 18.39 2.89 16.83
C THR A 51 18.06 3.82 15.68
N THR A 52 19.04 4.04 14.79
CA THR A 52 18.92 4.98 13.67
C THR A 52 18.72 4.30 12.32
N ASP A 53 18.76 2.98 12.31
CA ASP A 53 18.36 2.18 11.15
C ASP A 53 16.85 2.28 10.97
N MET A 54 16.43 2.56 9.75
CA MET A 54 15.01 2.74 9.39
C MET A 54 14.50 1.49 8.72
N SER A 55 13.31 1.02 9.10
CA SER A 55 12.62 -0.04 8.38
C SER A 55 12.04 0.51 7.07
N VAL A 56 12.24 -0.21 5.98
CA VAL A 56 11.52 0.02 4.72
C VAL A 56 10.39 -1.00 4.65
N THR A 57 9.16 -0.53 4.55
CA THR A 57 7.97 -1.39 4.59
C THR A 57 7.06 -1.11 3.40
N ALA A 58 6.35 -2.14 2.97
CA ALA A 58 5.19 -2.01 2.10
C ALA A 58 3.97 -2.62 2.80
N TYR A 59 2.78 -2.13 2.47
CA TYR A 59 1.54 -2.57 3.10
C TYR A 59 0.52 -2.98 2.06
N LEU A 60 -0.06 -4.17 2.21
CA LEU A 60 -1.24 -4.58 1.45
C LEU A 60 -2.48 -4.47 2.32
N VAL A 61 -3.39 -3.58 1.94
CA VAL A 61 -4.74 -3.50 2.50
C VAL A 61 -5.67 -4.28 1.59
N VAL A 62 -6.23 -5.38 2.10
CA VAL A 62 -7.26 -6.16 1.41
C VAL A 62 -8.61 -5.69 1.89
N HIS A 63 -9.30 -4.95 1.02
CA HIS A 63 -10.66 -4.45 1.24
C HIS A 63 -11.62 -5.17 0.28
N PRO A 64 -12.89 -5.37 0.65
CA PRO A 64 -13.92 -5.94 -0.25
C PRO A 64 -14.19 -5.13 -1.52
N ARG A 65 -13.64 -3.91 -1.62
CA ARG A 65 -13.77 -3.02 -2.79
C ARG A 65 -12.55 -3.10 -3.71
N GLY A 66 -11.59 -3.95 -3.36
CA GLY A 66 -10.29 -4.05 -4.02
C GLY A 66 -9.13 -3.98 -3.03
N THR A 67 -7.94 -4.22 -3.56
CA THR A 67 -6.69 -4.23 -2.82
C THR A 67 -5.94 -2.92 -3.03
N LEU A 68 -5.29 -2.43 -1.98
CA LEU A 68 -4.38 -1.29 -2.04
C LEU A 68 -2.99 -1.76 -1.60
N LEU A 69 -2.01 -1.62 -2.48
CA LEU A 69 -0.61 -1.71 -2.11
C LEU A 69 -0.07 -0.30 -1.85
N TRP A 70 0.50 -0.10 -0.67
CA TRP A 70 1.11 1.15 -0.21
C TRP A 70 2.62 0.96 -0.11
N GLU A 71 3.38 1.72 -0.89
CA GLU A 71 4.83 1.56 -1.17
C GLU A 71 5.24 0.27 -1.89
N THR A 72 6.47 0.29 -2.44
CA THR A 72 7.05 -0.79 -3.24
C THR A 72 8.53 -1.07 -2.96
N GLY A 73 9.05 -0.56 -1.83
CA GLY A 73 10.39 -0.84 -1.33
C GLY A 73 11.52 -0.04 -2.00
N VAL A 74 12.75 -0.43 -1.67
CA VAL A 74 13.98 0.35 -1.91
C VAL A 74 14.96 -0.25 -2.94
N ILE A 75 14.97 -1.57 -3.11
CA ILE A 75 15.78 -2.27 -4.12
C ILE A 75 14.83 -3.00 -5.08
N PRO A 76 14.99 -2.85 -6.41
CA PRO A 76 14.20 -3.60 -7.37
C PRO A 76 14.37 -5.11 -7.17
N ASP A 77 13.27 -5.85 -7.22
CA ASP A 77 13.23 -7.29 -6.95
C ASP A 77 14.20 -8.08 -7.84
N ALA A 78 14.41 -7.63 -9.08
CA ALA A 78 15.33 -8.25 -10.03
C ALA A 78 16.81 -8.20 -9.62
N LEU A 79 17.18 -7.32 -8.68
CA LEU A 79 18.56 -7.20 -8.17
C LEU A 79 18.78 -8.04 -6.91
N ILE A 80 17.72 -8.49 -6.24
CA ILE A 80 17.82 -9.17 -4.95
C ILE A 80 18.33 -10.60 -5.16
N GLN A 81 19.50 -10.90 -4.61
CA GLN A 81 20.15 -12.20 -4.64
C GLN A 81 19.72 -13.11 -3.48
N PRO A 82 19.86 -14.44 -3.60
CA PRO A 82 19.73 -15.36 -2.47
C PRO A 82 20.67 -14.96 -1.33
N GLY A 83 20.13 -14.86 -0.11
CA GLY A 83 20.88 -14.37 1.07
C GLY A 83 20.77 -12.86 1.30
N GLY A 84 20.25 -12.11 0.33
CA GLY A 84 19.98 -10.69 0.40
C GLY A 84 20.94 -9.83 -0.41
N THR A 85 20.62 -8.56 -0.50
CA THR A 85 21.35 -7.59 -1.33
C THR A 85 21.44 -6.27 -0.59
N THR A 86 22.63 -5.66 -0.65
CA THR A 86 22.87 -4.33 -0.11
C THR A 86 23.22 -3.38 -1.24
N GLU A 87 22.44 -2.32 -1.40
CA GLU A 87 22.66 -1.27 -2.39
C GLU A 87 22.61 0.09 -1.70
N ALA A 88 23.62 0.93 -1.95
CA ALA A 88 23.85 2.17 -1.23
C ALA A 88 23.80 2.00 0.30
N ARG A 89 22.70 2.40 0.94
CA ARG A 89 22.48 2.32 2.40
C ARG A 89 21.42 1.30 2.80
N ALA A 90 20.83 0.61 1.83
CA ALA A 90 19.71 -0.30 2.05
C ALA A 90 20.14 -1.75 1.96
N THR A 91 19.58 -2.60 2.81
CA THR A 91 19.74 -4.07 2.76
C THR A 91 18.37 -4.72 2.69
N VAL A 92 18.15 -5.58 1.70
CA VAL A 92 16.89 -6.31 1.49
C VAL A 92 17.19 -7.81 1.36
N HIS A 93 16.47 -8.64 2.12
CA HIS A 93 16.67 -10.10 2.11
C HIS A 93 15.63 -10.86 1.29
N LYS A 94 14.49 -10.23 1.01
CA LYS A 94 13.34 -10.89 0.41
C LYS A 94 12.62 -9.95 -0.54
N THR A 95 12.33 -10.42 -1.75
CA THR A 95 11.62 -9.64 -2.76
C THR A 95 10.20 -9.32 -2.30
N LEU A 96 9.68 -8.17 -2.71
CA LEU A 96 8.26 -7.84 -2.47
C LEU A 96 7.36 -8.85 -3.20
N GLN A 97 7.73 -9.25 -4.41
CA GLN A 97 7.02 -10.25 -5.20
C GLN A 97 6.90 -11.59 -4.48
N SER A 98 7.97 -12.10 -3.84
CA SER A 98 7.89 -13.38 -3.12
C SER A 98 7.00 -13.30 -1.89
N GLN A 99 7.06 -12.18 -1.16
CA GLN A 99 6.19 -11.96 0.01
C GLN A 99 4.71 -11.87 -0.38
N LEU A 100 4.38 -11.22 -1.50
CA LEU A 100 3.03 -11.22 -2.05
C LEU A 100 2.59 -12.63 -2.45
N ALA A 101 3.46 -13.40 -3.12
CA ALA A 101 3.13 -14.76 -3.55
C ALA A 101 2.86 -15.71 -2.37
N GLU A 102 3.57 -15.57 -1.26
CA GLU A 102 3.36 -16.37 -0.04
C GLU A 102 1.96 -16.21 0.57
N ILE A 103 1.35 -15.04 0.40
CA ILE A 103 -0.01 -14.76 0.86
C ILE A 103 -1.06 -14.91 -0.26
N GLY A 104 -0.65 -15.44 -1.43
CA GLY A 104 -1.54 -15.75 -2.54
C GLY A 104 -1.87 -14.58 -3.48
N TYR A 105 -1.07 -13.51 -3.47
CA TYR A 105 -1.25 -12.35 -4.35
C TYR A 105 -0.14 -12.27 -5.41
N LYS A 106 -0.50 -11.84 -6.62
CA LYS A 106 0.44 -11.41 -7.67
C LYS A 106 0.21 -9.92 -7.98
N PRO A 107 1.16 -9.23 -8.64
CA PRO A 107 1.00 -7.81 -8.96
C PRO A 107 -0.29 -7.47 -9.71
N LEU A 108 -0.77 -8.36 -10.57
CA LEU A 108 -2.04 -8.19 -11.31
C LEU A 108 -3.30 -8.24 -10.44
N ASP A 109 -3.21 -8.73 -9.19
CA ASP A 109 -4.34 -8.74 -8.27
C ASP A 109 -4.48 -7.41 -7.50
N ILE A 110 -3.54 -6.48 -7.68
CA ILE A 110 -3.51 -5.19 -6.99
C ILE A 110 -4.41 -4.19 -7.72
N THR A 111 -5.48 -3.76 -7.06
CA THR A 111 -6.43 -2.79 -7.64
C THR A 111 -5.86 -1.37 -7.64
N TYR A 112 -5.27 -0.96 -6.52
CA TYR A 112 -4.72 0.37 -6.31
C TYR A 112 -3.26 0.29 -5.87
N LEU A 113 -2.43 1.15 -6.44
CA LEU A 113 -1.09 1.45 -5.95
C LEU A 113 -1.10 2.86 -5.36
N ALA A 114 -0.59 3.04 -4.15
CA ALA A 114 -0.28 4.35 -3.60
C ALA A 114 1.19 4.41 -3.19
N LEU A 115 1.84 5.53 -3.49
CA LEU A 115 3.16 5.86 -2.99
C LEU A 115 2.98 7.12 -2.14
N SER A 116 3.51 7.15 -0.93
CA SER A 116 3.42 8.36 -0.09
C SER A 116 4.14 9.54 -0.74
N HIS A 117 5.28 9.28 -1.38
CA HIS A 117 6.09 10.21 -2.16
C HIS A 117 7.10 9.43 -3.04
N ASN A 118 7.86 10.13 -3.89
CA ASN A 118 8.83 9.57 -4.83
C ASN A 118 10.28 9.72 -4.33
N HIS A 119 10.56 9.20 -3.14
CA HIS A 119 11.93 8.85 -2.79
C HIS A 119 12.24 7.41 -3.19
N TYR A 120 13.53 7.13 -3.40
CA TYR A 120 13.98 5.85 -3.96
C TYR A 120 13.65 4.65 -3.06
N ASP A 121 13.45 4.87 -1.77
CA ASP A 121 13.09 3.85 -0.78
C ASP A 121 11.61 3.46 -0.77
N HIS A 122 10.82 4.06 -1.65
CA HIS A 122 9.37 3.86 -1.74
C HIS A 122 8.93 3.25 -3.07
N SER A 123 9.68 3.51 -4.15
CA SER A 123 9.20 3.34 -5.54
C SER A 123 9.92 2.24 -6.32
N ALA A 124 10.79 1.44 -5.70
CA ALA A 124 11.71 0.57 -6.42
C ALA A 124 11.04 -0.49 -7.31
N ASN A 125 9.84 -0.96 -6.92
CA ASN A 125 9.09 -1.98 -7.66
C ASN A 125 7.78 -1.46 -8.27
N ALA A 126 7.57 -0.14 -8.32
CA ALA A 126 6.32 0.45 -8.80
C ALA A 126 5.90 -0.01 -10.21
N ASN A 127 6.87 -0.23 -11.11
CA ASN A 127 6.60 -0.69 -12.48
C ASN A 127 5.95 -2.08 -12.56
N SER A 128 6.16 -2.94 -11.55
CA SER A 128 5.53 -4.26 -11.48
C SER A 128 4.01 -4.18 -11.35
N PHE A 129 3.49 -3.03 -10.94
CA PHE A 129 2.07 -2.76 -10.69
C PHE A 129 1.45 -1.80 -11.72
N ALA A 130 2.01 -1.71 -12.93
CA ALA A 130 1.51 -0.83 -13.99
C ALA A 130 0.05 -1.09 -14.41
N GLY A 131 -0.51 -2.25 -14.04
CA GLY A 131 -1.93 -2.57 -14.25
C GLY A 131 -2.89 -2.04 -13.17
N SER A 132 -2.36 -1.55 -12.03
CA SER A 132 -3.17 -0.98 -10.95
C SER A 132 -3.61 0.45 -11.27
N THR A 133 -4.59 0.98 -10.55
CA THR A 133 -4.87 2.43 -10.53
C THR A 133 -3.89 3.11 -9.59
N TRP A 134 -3.14 4.10 -10.06
CA TRP A 134 -2.17 4.81 -9.23
C TRP A 134 -2.79 6.03 -8.54
N LEU A 135 -2.84 5.99 -7.21
CA LEU A 135 -3.26 7.08 -6.34
C LEU A 135 -2.04 7.92 -5.97
N VAL A 136 -2.02 9.18 -6.39
CA VAL A 136 -0.85 10.05 -6.23
C VAL A 136 -1.24 11.51 -6.03
N GLN A 137 -0.48 12.21 -5.18
CA GLN A 137 -0.60 13.65 -5.02
C GLN A 137 -0.22 14.38 -6.32
N LYS A 138 -1.00 15.40 -6.70
CA LYS A 138 -0.75 16.19 -7.91
C LYS A 138 0.67 16.79 -7.93
N ALA A 139 1.14 17.28 -6.79
CA ALA A 139 2.48 17.87 -6.65
C ALA A 139 3.58 16.83 -6.91
N GLU A 140 3.46 15.64 -6.33
CA GLU A 140 4.43 14.57 -6.49
C GLU A 140 4.50 14.10 -7.95
N ARG A 141 3.34 13.87 -8.56
CA ARG A 141 3.26 13.50 -9.97
C ARG A 141 3.90 14.57 -10.87
N ALA A 142 3.69 15.86 -10.57
CA ALA A 142 4.30 16.94 -11.33
C ALA A 142 5.83 16.98 -11.16
N ALA A 143 6.34 16.66 -9.96
CA ALA A 143 7.78 16.57 -9.68
C ALA A 143 8.44 15.39 -10.40
N MET A 144 7.77 14.24 -10.50
CA MET A 144 8.25 13.05 -11.22
C MET A 144 8.26 13.23 -12.75
N PHE A 145 7.26 13.94 -13.27
CA PHE A 145 7.08 14.16 -14.71
C PHE A 145 7.10 15.65 -15.06
N PRO A 146 8.22 16.35 -14.81
CA PRO A 146 8.30 17.77 -15.09
C PRO A 146 8.21 18.00 -16.60
N SER A 147 7.62 19.15 -16.98
CA SER A 147 7.65 19.59 -18.38
C SER A 147 9.09 19.64 -18.89
N ARG A 148 9.30 19.44 -20.21
CA ARG A 148 10.64 19.50 -20.83
C ARG A 148 11.43 20.75 -20.43
N THR A 149 10.75 21.86 -20.21
CA THR A 149 11.34 23.16 -19.82
C THR A 149 11.77 23.23 -18.34
N ALA A 150 11.19 22.43 -17.46
CA ALA A 150 11.51 22.39 -16.02
C ALA A 150 12.63 21.39 -15.66
N ARG A 151 13.16 20.68 -16.66
CA ARG A 151 14.07 19.52 -16.53
C ARG A 151 15.53 19.91 -16.28
N ARG A 152 15.78 20.97 -15.50
CA ARG A 152 17.14 21.51 -15.31
C ARG A 152 17.87 20.94 -14.07
N TRP A 153 17.18 20.17 -13.21
CA TRP A 153 17.75 19.72 -11.93
C TRP A 153 17.30 18.34 -11.40
N PHE A 154 16.43 17.60 -12.11
CA PHE A 154 15.98 16.27 -11.66
C PHE A 154 16.74 15.19 -12.44
N SER A 155 17.75 14.59 -11.80
CA SER A 155 18.45 13.40 -12.31
C SER A 155 18.23 12.24 -11.34
N MET A 156 17.00 11.74 -11.33
CA MET A 156 16.69 10.36 -10.94
C MET A 156 15.96 9.78 -12.15
N GLU A 157 16.65 8.98 -12.96
CA GLU A 157 16.02 8.22 -14.04
C GLU A 157 15.21 7.06 -13.45
N ILE A 158 14.11 7.36 -12.78
CA ILE A 158 13.05 6.38 -12.50
C ILE A 158 12.05 6.49 -13.65
N THR A 159 12.14 5.58 -14.60
CA THR A 159 11.12 5.46 -15.65
C THR A 159 9.92 4.72 -15.05
N MET A 160 9.02 5.45 -14.37
CA MET A 160 7.71 4.89 -14.04
C MET A 160 6.84 4.93 -15.30
N CYS A 161 6.41 3.77 -15.80
CA CYS A 161 5.57 3.70 -16.99
C CYS A 161 4.17 4.27 -16.67
N LEU A 162 3.51 4.88 -17.67
CA LEU A 162 2.20 5.54 -17.53
C LEU A 162 1.15 4.61 -16.90
N VAL A 163 0.90 4.78 -15.61
CA VAL A 163 -0.22 4.16 -14.90
C VAL A 163 -1.45 5.05 -15.06
N THR A 164 -2.64 4.46 -15.18
CA THR A 164 -3.90 5.24 -15.15
C THR A 164 -3.98 5.99 -13.82
N VAL A 165 -3.87 7.31 -13.89
CA VAL A 165 -3.98 8.20 -12.73
C VAL A 165 -5.43 8.64 -12.60
N VAL A 166 -6.08 8.27 -11.50
CA VAL A 166 -7.39 8.81 -11.13
C VAL A 166 -7.18 9.81 -10.01
N LEU A 167 -7.60 11.05 -10.26
CA LEU A 167 -7.59 12.16 -9.30
C LEU A 167 -8.81 12.13 -8.39
#